data_AF-A0A554M7F2-F1
#
_entry.id   AF-A0A554M7F2-F1
#
_cell.length_a   1.000
_cell.length_b   1.000
_cell.length_c   1.000
_cell.angle_alpha   90.00
_cell.angle_beta   90.00
_cell.angle_gamma   90.00
#
_symmetry.space_group_name_H-M   'P 1'
#
loop_
_entity.id
_entity.type
_entity.pdbx_description
1 polymer ?
#
loop_
_entity_poly.entity_id
_entity_poly.type
_entity_poly.pdbx_seq_one_letter_code
_entity_poly.pdbx_strand_id
1 'polypeptide(L)'
;MVQKIKEFLFHNKNTAQTVAKNTFWLFFGQIVSKSLRAALVIFAARILGPASWGAFSYVMGLVAFILIFSDIGMTAIVTRESSKDIELSKRYFSTAFFMKILLLVMGVAI
;
A
#
# COMPACT_ATOMS: atom_id res chain seq x y z
N MET A 1 -13.48 18.62 24.31
CA MET A 1 -13.59 18.20 22.88
C MET A 1 -12.53 17.20 22.46
N VAL A 2 -11.25 17.39 22.82
CA VAL A 2 -10.14 16.52 22.38
C VAL A 2 -10.28 15.04 22.77
N GLN A 3 -10.80 14.73 23.96
CA GLN A 3 -11.05 13.35 24.40
C GLN A 3 -12.07 12.61 23.53
N LYS A 4 -13.17 13.26 23.14
CA LYS A 4 -14.19 12.64 22.26
C LYS A 4 -13.62 12.28 20.90
N ILE A 5 -12.71 13.09 20.36
CA ILE A 5 -12.03 12.84 19.08
C ILE A 5 -11.08 11.64 19.22
N LYS A 6 -10.28 11.59 20.29
CA LYS A 6 -9.39 10.44 20.55
C LYS A 6 -10.16 9.14 20.74
N GLU A 7 -11.27 9.18 21.47
CA GLU A 7 -12.12 8.00 21.64
C GLU A 7 -12.73 7.54 20.31
N PHE A 8 -13.17 8.46 19.46
CA PHE A 8 -13.70 8.12 18.14
C PHE A 8 -12.63 7.56 17.19
N LEU A 9 -11.39 8.08 17.24
CA LEU A 9 -10.32 7.70 16.30
C LEU A 9 -9.47 6.51 16.74
N PHE A 10 -9.47 6.14 18.02
CA PHE A 10 -8.60 5.09 18.55
C PHE A 10 -9.33 3.93 19.21
N HIS A 11 -10.59 4.11 19.64
CA HIS A 11 -11.34 3.04 20.33
C HIS A 11 -12.43 2.46 19.42
N ASN A 12 -12.78 1.19 19.65
CA ASN A 12 -13.91 0.53 19.00
C ASN A 12 -15.09 0.56 19.97
N LYS A 13 -16.17 1.26 19.62
CA LYS A 13 -17.39 1.35 20.44
C LYS A 13 -18.59 0.69 19.76
N ASN A 14 -18.77 0.91 18.47
CA ASN A 14 -19.85 0.29 17.70
C ASN A 14 -19.37 -0.04 16.27
N THR A 15 -20.05 -0.96 15.59
CA THR A 15 -19.65 -1.43 14.26
C THR A 15 -19.58 -0.30 13.23
N ALA A 16 -20.57 0.60 13.21
CA ALA A 16 -20.61 1.72 12.28
C ALA A 16 -19.42 2.70 12.47
N GLN A 17 -19.05 2.95 13.72
CA GLN A 17 -17.92 3.80 14.13
C GLN A 17 -16.60 3.11 13.85
N THR A 18 -16.48 1.79 14.05
CA THR A 18 -15.28 1.04 13.65
C THR A 18 -15.08 1.07 12.14
N VAL A 19 -16.13 0.90 11.35
CA VAL A 19 -16.06 1.03 9.88
C VAL A 19 -15.67 2.45 9.48
N ALA A 20 -16.37 3.47 10.01
CA ALA A 20 -16.06 4.87 9.72
C ALA A 20 -14.61 5.25 10.08
N LYS A 21 -14.13 4.80 11.25
CA LYS A 21 -12.75 4.99 11.71
C LYS A 21 -11.74 4.32 10.76
N ASN A 22 -11.95 3.06 10.43
CA ASN A 22 -11.03 2.31 9.57
C ASN A 22 -10.98 2.92 8.16
N THR A 23 -12.13 3.28 7.60
CA THR A 23 -12.21 3.98 6.32
C THR A 23 -11.51 5.34 6.38
N PHE A 24 -11.69 6.11 7.46
CA PHE A 24 -10.99 7.39 7.65
C PHE A 24 -9.47 7.21 7.66
N TRP A 25 -8.94 6.27 8.45
CA TRP A 25 -7.50 6.01 8.52
C TRP A 25 -6.93 5.50 7.19
N LEU A 26 -7.64 4.58 6.52
CA LEU A 26 -7.24 4.08 5.21
C LEU A 26 -7.23 5.19 4.15
N PHE A 27 -8.29 6.00 4.11
CA PHE A 27 -8.42 7.11 3.18
C PHE A 27 -7.34 8.17 3.41
N PHE A 28 -7.11 8.54 4.67
CA PHE A 28 -6.05 9.49 5.04
C PHE A 28 -4.67 8.96 4.63
N GLY A 29 -4.38 7.69 4.92
CA GLY A 29 -3.15 7.03 4.48
C GLY A 29 -2.97 7.07 2.96
N GLN A 30 -4.03 6.76 2.21
CA GLN A 30 -4.01 6.81 0.74
C GLN A 30 -3.74 8.22 0.20
N ILE A 31 -4.36 9.25 0.78
CA ILE A 31 -4.08 10.65 0.41
C ILE A 31 -2.62 10.98 0.66
N VAL A 32 -2.10 10.70 1.86
CA VAL A 32 -0.71 11.02 2.21
C VAL A 32 0.27 10.30 1.28
N SER A 33 0.06 9.00 1.03
CA SER A 33 0.92 8.22 0.12
C SER A 33 0.89 8.75 -1.31
N LYS A 34 -0.30 9.08 -1.84
CA LYS A 34 -0.42 9.60 -3.21
C LYS A 34 0.16 11.00 -3.35
N SER A 35 -0.04 11.86 -2.36
CA SER A 35 0.55 13.20 -2.32
C SER A 35 2.08 13.14 -2.27
N LEU A 36 2.64 12.25 -1.44
CA LEU A 36 4.09 12.05 -1.38
C LEU A 36 4.63 11.53 -2.71
N ARG A 37 3.96 10.54 -3.31
CA ARG A 37 4.33 10.01 -4.64
C ARG A 37 4.30 11.11 -5.70
N ALA A 38 3.26 11.95 -5.71
CA ALA A 38 3.14 13.06 -6.64
C ALA A 38 4.29 14.08 -6.47
N ALA A 39 4.61 14.45 -5.23
CA ALA A 39 5.72 15.34 -4.94
C ALA A 39 7.06 14.77 -5.45
N LEU A 40 7.32 13.49 -5.22
CA LEU A 40 8.52 12.80 -5.70
C LEU A 40 8.58 12.77 -7.24
N VAL A 41 7.46 12.48 -7.91
CA VAL A 41 7.37 12.46 -9.38
C VAL A 41 7.64 13.85 -9.97
N ILE A 42 7.04 14.90 -9.41
CA ILE A 42 7.25 16.28 -9.86
C ILE A 42 8.73 16.68 -9.68
N PHE A 43 9.31 16.33 -8.53
CA PHE A 43 10.71 16.61 -8.23
C PHE A 43 11.66 15.86 -9.18
N ALA A 44 11.43 14.56 -9.40
CA ALA A 44 12.21 13.75 -10.30
C ALA A 44 12.15 14.26 -11.76
N ALA A 45 10.95 14.61 -12.24
CA ALA A 45 10.76 15.17 -13.58
C ALA A 45 11.54 16.49 -13.76
N ARG A 46 11.58 17.33 -12.72
CA ARG A 46 12.34 18.59 -12.75
C ARG A 46 13.85 18.37 -12.80
N ILE A 47 14.38 17.38 -12.09
CA ILE A 47 15.82 17.07 -12.08
C ILE A 47 16.25 16.39 -13.38
N LEU A 48 15.47 15.42 -13.85
CA LEU A 48 15.80 14.62 -15.03
C LEU A 48 15.67 15.40 -16.33
N GLY A 49 14.79 16.40 -16.36
CA GLY A 49 14.44 17.12 -17.59
C GLY A 49 13.62 16.25 -18.57
N PRO A 50 13.16 16.83 -19.70
CA PRO A 50 12.15 16.19 -20.55
C PRO A 50 12.58 14.85 -21.17
N ALA A 51 13.82 14.78 -21.68
CA ALA A 51 14.32 13.59 -22.39
C ALA A 51 14.50 12.39 -21.45
N SER A 52 15.22 12.58 -20.33
CA SER A 52 15.47 11.52 -19.36
C SER A 52 14.20 11.13 -18.60
N TRP A 53 13.27 12.07 -18.36
CA TRP A 53 11.95 11.78 -17.80
C TRP A 53 11.12 10.87 -18.70
N GLY A 54 11.19 11.07 -20.02
CA GLY A 54 10.53 10.21 -21.00
C GLY A 54 11.01 8.76 -20.91
N ALA A 55 12.33 8.55 -20.93
CA ALA A 55 12.93 7.22 -20.77
C ALA A 55 12.57 6.58 -19.42
N PHE A 56 12.67 7.34 -18.32
CA PHE A 56 12.29 6.88 -16.98
C PHE A 56 10.82 6.46 -16.91
N SER A 57 9.92 7.30 -17.44
CA SER A 57 8.48 7.03 -17.44
C SER A 57 8.12 5.78 -18.25
N TYR A 58 8.79 5.58 -19.38
CA TYR A 58 8.64 4.39 -20.21
C TYR A 58 9.01 3.12 -19.44
N VAL A 59 10.20 3.09 -18.83
CA VAL A 59 10.65 1.95 -18.01
C VAL A 59 9.71 1.71 -16.83
N MET A 60 9.28 2.77 -16.14
CA MET A 60 8.33 2.67 -15.03
C MET A 60 6.97 2.07 -15.46
N GLY A 61 6.49 2.39 -16.66
CA GLY A 61 5.28 1.78 -17.22
C GLY A 61 5.44 0.29 -17.46
N LEU A 62 6.57 -0.12 -18.03
CA LEU A 62 6.89 -1.53 -18.27
C LEU A 62 7.03 -2.31 -16.95
N VAL A 63 7.74 -1.74 -15.97
CA VAL A 63 7.85 -2.31 -14.61
C VAL A 63 6.47 -2.45 -13.97
N ALA A 64 5.61 -1.42 -14.07
CA ALA A 64 4.26 -1.49 -13.52
C ALA A 64 3.43 -2.61 -14.16
N PHE A 65 3.57 -2.84 -15.46
CA PHE A 65 2.90 -3.93 -16.16
C PHE A 65 3.34 -5.31 -15.65
N ILE A 66 4.66 -5.55 -15.52
CA ILE A 66 5.21 -6.81 -15.00
C ILE A 66 4.75 -7.04 -13.55
N LEU A 67 4.77 -5.99 -12.72
CA LEU A 67 4.39 -6.08 -11.31
C LEU A 67 2.93 -6.49 -11.09
N ILE A 68 2.02 -6.21 -12.03
CA ILE A 68 0.61 -6.66 -11.93
C ILE A 68 0.54 -8.19 -11.85
N PHE A 69 1.39 -8.91 -12.58
CA PHE A 69 1.43 -10.38 -12.54
C PHE A 69 2.11 -10.93 -11.28
N SER A 70 2.92 -10.10 -10.61
CA SER A 70 3.62 -10.47 -9.38
C SER A 70 2.75 -10.33 -8.12
N ASP A 71 1.65 -9.57 -8.17
CA ASP A 71 0.69 -9.47 -7.04
C ASP A 71 -0.53 -10.38 -7.26
N ILE A 72 -0.41 -11.65 -6.84
CA ILE A 72 -1.48 -12.68 -6.95
C ILE A 72 -2.56 -12.50 -5.86
N GLY A 73 -2.98 -11.27 -5.57
CA GLY A 73 -4.00 -10.97 -4.56
C GLY A 73 -3.59 -11.27 -3.11
N MET A 74 -2.30 -11.49 -2.86
CA MET A 74 -1.78 -11.81 -1.52
C MET A 74 -2.09 -10.73 -0.49
N THR A 75 -2.07 -9.46 -0.91
CA THR A 75 -2.43 -8.34 -0.04
C THR A 75 -3.84 -8.52 0.53
N ALA A 76 -4.81 -8.94 -0.29
CA ALA A 76 -6.20 -9.13 0.15
C ALA A 76 -6.34 -10.32 1.11
N ILE A 77 -5.62 -11.42 0.85
CA ILE A 77 -5.62 -12.61 1.71
C ILE A 77 -5.06 -12.28 3.08
N VAL A 78 -3.90 -11.61 3.13
CA VAL A 78 -3.25 -11.21 4.39
C VAL A 78 -4.16 -10.27 5.17
N THR A 79 -4.69 -9.22 4.53
CA THR A 79 -5.59 -8.29 5.22
C THR A 79 -6.82 -9.00 5.80
N ARG A 80 -7.42 -9.92 5.05
CA ARG A 80 -8.60 -10.67 5.50
C ARG A 80 -8.26 -11.61 6.68
N GLU A 81 -7.23 -12.43 6.56
CA GLU A 81 -6.89 -13.39 7.61
C GLU A 81 -6.31 -12.71 8.86
N SER A 82 -5.47 -11.69 8.71
CA SER A 82 -4.98 -10.87 9.83
C SER A 82 -6.10 -10.12 10.55
N SER A 83 -7.23 -9.84 9.90
CA SER A 83 -8.39 -9.20 10.55
C SER A 83 -9.20 -10.15 11.43
N LYS A 84 -9.12 -11.46 11.18
CA LYS A 84 -9.82 -12.49 11.96
C LYS A 84 -9.03 -12.90 13.19
N ASP A 85 -7.71 -13.04 13.04
CA ASP A 85 -6.83 -13.51 14.10
C ASP A 85 -5.55 -12.66 14.16
N ILE A 86 -5.44 -11.88 15.25
CA ILE A 86 -4.32 -10.98 15.51
C ILE A 86 -3.06 -11.74 15.93
N GLU A 87 -3.18 -12.89 16.60
CA GLU A 87 -2.03 -13.70 17.01
C GLU A 87 -1.33 -14.29 15.78
N LEU A 88 -2.11 -14.76 14.80
CA LEU A 88 -1.59 -15.30 13.55
C LEU A 88 -1.17 -14.23 12.53
N SER A 89 -1.58 -12.97 12.72
CA SER A 89 -1.26 -11.86 11.81
C SER A 89 0.24 -11.73 11.51
N LYS A 90 1.10 -11.89 12.52
CA LYS A 90 2.56 -11.85 12.33
C LYS A 90 3.06 -12.97 11.42
N ARG A 91 2.48 -14.17 11.54
CA ARG A 91 2.82 -15.32 10.70
C ARG A 91 2.36 -15.10 9.27
N TYR A 92 1.12 -14.65 9.06
CA TYR A 92 0.60 -14.34 7.72
C TYR A 92 1.43 -13.26 7.02
N PHE A 93 1.80 -12.20 7.74
CA PHE A 93 2.64 -11.15 7.20
C PHE A 93 4.02 -11.68 6.79
N SER A 94 4.69 -12.46 7.64
CA SER A 94 6.02 -13.02 7.32
C SER A 94 5.97 -13.96 6.13
N THR A 95 5.01 -14.88 6.08
CA THR A 95 4.87 -15.82 4.95
C THR A 95 4.55 -15.07 3.65
N ALA A 96 3.64 -14.10 3.68
CA ALA A 96 3.34 -13.30 2.50
C ALA A 96 4.51 -12.42 2.07
N PHE A 97 5.33 -11.93 3.00
CA PHE A 97 6.53 -11.17 2.68
C PHE A 97 7.52 -12.02 1.87
N PHE A 98 7.83 -13.24 2.33
CA PHE A 98 8.72 -14.15 1.59
C PHE A 98 8.12 -14.59 0.25
N MET A 99 6.82 -14.87 0.21
CA MET A 99 6.14 -15.18 -1.06
C MET A 99 6.20 -14.00 -2.04
N LYS A 100 6.05 -12.74 -1.58
CA LYS A 100 6.17 -11.57 -2.46
C LYS A 100 7.58 -11.44 -3.02
N ILE A 101 8.61 -11.67 -2.21
CA ILE A 101 10.01 -11.67 -2.69
C ILE A 101 10.19 -12.73 -3.78
N LEU A 102 9.70 -13.95 -3.54
CA LEU A 102 9.82 -15.04 -4.52
C LEU A 102 9.09 -14.71 -5.83
N LEU A 103 7.86 -14.18 -5.76
CA LEU A 103 7.09 -13.75 -6.94
C LEU A 103 7.75 -12.58 -7.69
N LEU A 104 8.39 -11.66 -6.98
CA LEU A 104 9.14 -10.56 -7.60
C LEU A 104 10.37 -11.09 -8.34
N VAL A 105 11.13 -12.00 -7.72
CA VAL A 105 12.31 -12.62 -8.36
C VAL A 105 11.90 -13.40 -9.61
N MET A 106 10.82 -14.19 -9.54
CA MET A 106 10.32 -14.90 -10.72
C MET A 106 9.82 -13.94 -11.80
N GLY A 107 9.11 -12.87 -11.43
CA GLY A 107 8.62 -11.88 -12.39
C GLY A 107 9.71 -11.08 -13.09
N VAL A 108 10.89 -10.91 -12.48
CA VAL A 108 12.07 -10.27 -13.12
C VAL A 108 12.87 -11.27 -13.97
N ALA A 109 12.79 -12.57 -13.66
CA ALA A 109 13.49 -13.62 -14.39
C ALA A 109 12.78 -14.05 -15.70
N ILE A 110 11.51 -13.67 -15.88
CA ILE A 110 10.70 -13.85 -17.09
C ILE A 110 10.84 -12.61 -17.98
#